data_AF-Z9JH41-F1
#
_entry.id   AF-Z9JH41-F1
#
_cell.length_a   1.000
_cell.length_b   1.000
_cell.length_c   1.000
_cell.angle_alpha   90.00
_cell.angle_beta   90.00
_cell.angle_gamma   90.00
#
_symmetry.space_group_name_H-M   'P 1'
#
loop_
_entity.id
_entity.type
_entity.pdbx_description
1 polymer ?
#
loop_
_entity_poly.entity_id
_entity_poly.type
_entity_poly.pdbx_seq_one_letter_code
_entity_poly.pdbx_strand_id
1 'polypeptide(L)'
;MPNDFYWDPQSKRTSNGVLERKGYSPYKIEEYLARYKVHEKFMGLDATEIAIPSNTYPIYMVTTPVSAKRLAAAIKKRTGYQLAIATPTFKSQSGVAYLVEEGKNKSSVVCITDEEGGF
;
A
#
# COMPACT_ATOMS: atom_id res chain seq x y z
N MET A 1 13.29 -12.13 -4.94
CA MET A 1 14.07 -11.17 -4.10
C MET A 1 13.18 -9.96 -3.86
N PRO A 2 13.22 -9.29 -2.70
CA PRO A 2 12.26 -8.25 -2.32
C PRO A 2 12.45 -6.91 -3.07
N ASN A 3 12.72 -6.97 -4.38
CA ASN A 3 12.75 -5.81 -5.28
C ASN A 3 11.37 -5.57 -5.95
N ASP A 4 10.35 -6.35 -5.58
CA ASP A 4 8.98 -6.25 -6.09
C ASP A 4 8.06 -5.37 -5.21
N PHE A 5 8.62 -4.73 -4.17
CA PHE A 5 7.91 -3.68 -3.45
C PHE A 5 8.21 -2.35 -4.12
N TYR A 6 7.15 -1.62 -4.49
CA TYR A 6 7.16 -0.36 -5.22
C TYR A 6 7.93 0.73 -4.44
N TRP A 7 9.26 0.65 -4.46
CA TRP A 7 10.16 1.59 -3.83
C TRP A 7 11.32 1.85 -4.78
N ASP A 8 11.41 3.10 -5.24
CA ASP A 8 12.46 3.59 -6.11
C ASP A 8 13.23 4.68 -5.35
N PRO A 9 14.51 4.47 -4.99
CA PRO A 9 15.29 5.48 -4.29
C PRO A 9 15.57 6.73 -5.15
N GLN A 10 15.31 6.68 -6.46
CA GLN A 10 15.37 7.83 -7.37
C GLN A 10 14.00 8.48 -7.59
N SER A 11 12.96 8.05 -6.85
CA SER A 11 11.62 8.62 -6.94
C SER A 11 11.66 10.13 -6.69
N LYS A 12 11.13 10.91 -7.65
CA LYS A 12 10.87 12.33 -7.42
C LYS A 12 9.57 12.49 -6.64
N ARG A 13 9.38 13.65 -6.02
CA ARG A 13 8.21 14.10 -5.23
C ARG A 13 6.83 13.93 -5.91
N THR A 14 6.78 13.45 -7.14
CA THR A 14 5.56 13.27 -7.95
C THR A 14 5.47 11.89 -8.60
N SER A 15 6.46 11.00 -8.42
CA SER A 15 6.52 9.69 -9.08
C SER A 15 7.44 8.71 -8.37
N ASN A 16 6.96 7.52 -8.01
CA ASN A 16 7.80 6.43 -7.51
C ASN A 16 8.37 5.56 -8.64
N GLY A 17 8.22 5.99 -9.89
CA GLY A 17 8.88 5.45 -11.09
C GLY A 17 8.42 4.06 -11.52
N VAL A 18 8.15 3.14 -10.58
CA VAL A 18 7.80 1.74 -10.82
C VAL A 18 6.45 1.62 -11.52
N LEU A 19 5.45 2.39 -11.08
CA LEU A 19 4.10 2.34 -11.67
C LEU A 19 4.06 3.05 -13.03
N GLU A 20 4.80 4.14 -13.17
CA GLU A 20 4.94 4.90 -14.42
C GLU A 20 5.70 4.11 -15.47
N ARG A 21 6.75 3.37 -15.08
CA ARG A 21 7.44 2.40 -15.96
C ARG A 21 6.54 1.27 -16.42
N LYS A 22 5.50 0.92 -15.64
CA LYS A 22 4.44 -0.03 -16.03
C LYS A 22 3.32 0.61 -16.86
N GLY A 23 3.40 1.91 -17.16
CA GLY A 23 2.41 2.64 -17.97
C GLY A 23 1.25 3.22 -17.17
N TYR A 24 1.25 3.16 -15.84
CA TYR A 24 0.25 3.82 -15.02
C TYR A 24 0.57 5.29 -14.82
N SER A 25 -0.46 6.13 -14.74
CA SER A 25 -0.33 7.54 -14.37
C SER A 25 -1.13 7.80 -13.09
N PRO A 26 -0.66 8.67 -12.19
CA PRO A 26 -1.43 9.01 -11.01
C PRO A 26 -2.70 9.76 -11.43
N TYR A 27 -3.85 9.34 -10.90
CA TYR A 27 -5.11 10.05 -11.13
C TYR A 27 -5.37 11.12 -10.05
N LYS A 28 -4.65 11.04 -8.91
CA LYS A 28 -4.70 12.02 -7.83
C LYS A 28 -3.32 12.12 -7.18
N ILE A 29 -2.80 13.34 -7.04
CA ILE A 29 -1.60 13.64 -6.28
C ILE A 29 -2.03 14.53 -5.12
N GLU A 30 -1.83 14.02 -3.90
CA GLU A 30 -2.07 14.72 -2.64
C GLU A 30 -0.72 15.13 -2.03
N GLU A 31 -0.75 15.94 -0.97
CA GLU A 31 0.45 16.47 -0.31
C GLU A 31 1.45 15.39 0.14
N TYR A 32 0.96 14.18 0.46
CA TYR A 32 1.76 13.08 1.02
C TYR A 32 1.74 11.78 0.21
N LEU A 33 0.80 11.63 -0.72
CA LEU A 33 0.71 10.42 -1.54
C LEU A 33 0.21 10.69 -2.97
N ALA A 34 0.65 9.85 -3.89
CA ALA A 34 0.11 9.76 -5.25
C ALA A 34 -0.68 8.45 -5.40
N ARG A 35 -1.87 8.53 -6.00
CA ARG A 35 -2.80 7.41 -6.18
C ARG A 35 -2.90 7.00 -7.63
N TYR A 36 -2.87 5.69 -7.85
CA TYR A 36 -2.87 5.06 -9.16
C TYR A 36 -4.01 4.06 -9.23
N LYS A 37 -4.81 4.11 -10.29
CA LYS A 37 -5.68 2.98 -10.65
C LYS A 37 -4.81 1.95 -11.35
N VAL A 38 -4.87 0.71 -10.88
CA VAL A 38 -4.01 -0.36 -11.38
C VAL A 38 -4.84 -1.60 -11.72
N HIS A 39 -4.26 -2.47 -12.55
CA HIS A 39 -4.79 -3.79 -12.87
C HIS A 39 -3.75 -4.87 -12.54
N GLU A 40 -3.07 -4.71 -11.41
CA GLU A 40 -2.01 -5.61 -10.94
C GLU A 40 -2.57 -6.69 -10.01
N LYS A 41 -1.80 -7.77 -9.81
CA LYS A 41 -2.08 -8.76 -8.77
C LYS A 41 -1.30 -8.43 -7.50
N PHE A 42 -1.97 -8.43 -6.36
CA PHE A 42 -1.38 -8.31 -5.03
C PHE A 42 -1.76 -9.53 -4.18
N MET A 43 -0.76 -10.33 -3.78
CA MET A 43 -0.97 -11.57 -3.01
C MET A 43 -1.93 -12.57 -3.70
N GLY A 44 -2.05 -12.50 -5.04
CA GLY A 44 -2.97 -13.30 -5.84
C GLY A 44 -4.39 -12.74 -5.95
N LEU A 45 -4.65 -11.56 -5.41
CA LEU A 45 -5.91 -10.82 -5.54
C LEU A 45 -5.74 -9.65 -6.52
N ASP A 46 -6.82 -9.20 -7.13
CA ASP A 46 -6.80 -7.99 -7.96
C ASP A 46 -6.58 -6.75 -7.09
N ALA A 47 -5.52 -6.00 -7.36
CA ALA A 47 -5.35 -4.65 -6.84
C ALA A 47 -6.11 -3.69 -7.74
N THR A 48 -6.82 -2.74 -7.13
CA THR A 48 -7.60 -1.71 -7.84
C THR A 48 -7.01 -0.32 -7.67
N GLU A 49 -6.22 -0.12 -6.62
CA GLU A 49 -5.53 1.12 -6.36
C GLU A 49 -4.23 0.86 -5.61
N ILE A 50 -3.20 1.60 -5.97
CA ILE A 50 -1.97 1.69 -5.18
C ILE A 50 -1.76 3.16 -4.84
N ALA A 51 -1.49 3.44 -3.57
CA ALA A 51 -1.00 4.73 -3.12
C ALA A 51 0.47 4.58 -2.70
N ILE A 52 1.29 5.47 -3.21
CA ILE A 52 2.72 5.55 -2.93
C ILE A 52 3.04 6.92 -2.34
N PRO A 53 4.10 7.04 -1.54
CA PRO A 53 4.53 8.34 -1.02
C PRO A 53 4.81 9.32 -2.16
N SER A 54 4.33 10.56 -2.04
CA SER A 54 4.74 11.69 -2.89
C SER A 54 5.64 12.67 -2.13
N ASN A 55 5.76 12.56 -0.81
CA ASN A 55 6.54 13.47 0.02
C ASN A 55 7.17 12.72 1.21
N THR A 56 7.69 13.44 2.22
CA THR A 56 8.50 12.87 3.32
C THR A 56 7.80 11.85 4.21
N TYR A 57 6.46 11.78 4.26
CA TYR A 57 5.73 10.72 4.96
C TYR A 57 5.56 9.47 4.07
N PRO A 58 6.21 8.33 4.38
CA PRO A 58 6.16 7.15 3.54
C PRO A 58 4.88 6.33 3.82
N ILE A 59 3.75 6.79 3.28
CA ILE A 59 2.52 6.00 3.26
C ILE A 59 2.49 5.13 2.00
N TYR A 60 2.45 3.82 2.20
CA TYR A 60 2.20 2.84 1.15
C TYR A 60 0.87 2.14 1.36
N MET A 61 0.06 2.07 0.31
CA MET A 61 -1.25 1.42 0.36
C MET A 61 -1.52 0.58 -0.89
N VAL A 62 -2.10 -0.60 -0.71
CA VAL A 62 -2.65 -1.42 -1.81
C VAL A 62 -4.08 -1.79 -1.51
N THR A 63 -4.99 -1.36 -2.36
CA THR A 63 -6.43 -1.54 -2.21
C THR A 63 -6.93 -2.68 -3.09
N THR A 64 -7.71 -3.58 -2.52
CA THR A 64 -8.30 -4.74 -3.20
C THR A 64 -9.83 -4.74 -3.03
N PRO A 65 -10.60 -5.27 -4.00
CA PRO A 65 -12.06 -5.37 -3.94
C PRO A 65 -12.50 -6.63 -3.18
N VAL A 66 -11.87 -6.89 -2.03
CA VAL A 66 -12.27 -7.95 -1.10
C VAL A 66 -12.29 -7.42 0.33
N SER A 67 -12.95 -8.16 1.24
CA SER A 67 -12.94 -7.83 2.67
C SER A 67 -11.55 -7.98 3.29
N ALA A 68 -11.29 -7.24 4.38
CA ALA A 68 -10.01 -7.30 5.09
C ALA A 68 -9.68 -8.73 5.58
N LYS A 69 -10.70 -9.52 5.96
CA LYS A 69 -10.52 -10.94 6.33
C LYS A 69 -10.01 -11.79 5.16
N ARG A 70 -10.54 -11.59 3.96
CA ARG A 70 -10.10 -12.32 2.75
C ARG A 70 -8.69 -11.89 2.33
N LEU A 71 -8.40 -10.59 2.43
CA LEU A 71 -7.06 -10.06 2.19
C LEU A 71 -6.04 -10.60 3.21
N ALA A 72 -6.39 -10.61 4.50
CA ALA A 72 -5.57 -11.21 5.57
C ALA A 72 -5.25 -12.68 5.29
N ALA A 73 -6.26 -13.47 4.88
CA ALA A 73 -6.08 -14.87 4.54
C ALA A 73 -5.14 -15.06 3.33
N ALA A 74 -5.26 -14.21 2.29
CA ALA A 74 -4.40 -14.24 1.12
C ALA A 74 -2.94 -13.91 1.48
N ILE A 75 -2.71 -12.89 2.32
CA ILE A 75 -1.38 -12.52 2.82
C ILE A 75 -0.80 -13.67 3.64
N LYS A 76 -1.53 -14.18 4.64
CA LYS A 76 -1.08 -15.30 5.47
C LYS A 76 -0.71 -16.54 4.64
N LYS A 77 -1.51 -16.85 3.61
CA LYS A 77 -1.22 -17.96 2.70
C LYS A 77 0.07 -17.75 1.90
N ARG A 78 0.36 -16.51 1.47
CA ARG A 78 1.52 -16.20 0.62
C ARG A 78 2.81 -15.96 1.41
N THR A 79 2.71 -15.36 2.59
CA THR A 79 3.87 -14.87 3.34
C THR A 79 4.05 -15.58 4.69
N GLY A 80 3.05 -16.31 5.17
CA GLY A 80 3.03 -16.87 6.53
C GLY A 80 2.68 -15.86 7.63
N TYR A 81 2.69 -14.56 7.33
CA TYR A 81 2.44 -13.50 8.32
C TYR A 81 0.96 -13.16 8.45
N GLN A 82 0.55 -12.90 9.68
CA GLN A 82 -0.79 -12.44 10.00
C GLN A 82 -0.77 -10.95 10.33
N LEU A 83 -1.31 -10.14 9.43
CA LEU A 83 -1.47 -8.71 9.67
C LEU A 83 -2.70 -8.43 10.53
N ALA A 84 -2.61 -7.42 11.39
CA ALA A 84 -3.75 -6.92 12.15
C ALA A 84 -4.75 -6.20 11.24
N ILE A 85 -6.03 -6.34 11.53
CA ILE A 85 -7.09 -5.54 10.92
C ILE A 85 -7.38 -4.38 11.87
N ALA A 86 -7.23 -3.14 11.38
CA ALA A 86 -7.43 -1.93 12.14
C ALA A 86 -8.89 -1.82 12.59
N THR A 87 -9.06 -1.69 13.89
CA THR A 87 -10.30 -1.29 14.56
C THR A 87 -10.30 0.22 14.79
N PRO A 88 -11.44 0.83 15.20
CA PRO A 88 -11.47 2.27 15.51
C PRO A 88 -10.48 2.73 16.58
N THR A 89 -10.01 1.82 17.45
CA THR A 89 -9.03 2.08 18.50
C THR A 89 -7.61 1.63 18.15
N PHE A 90 -7.39 1.20 16.91
CA PHE A 90 -6.10 0.71 16.46
C PHE A 90 -5.07 1.84 16.42
N LYS A 91 -3.90 1.58 16.98
CA LYS A 91 -2.74 2.47 16.89
C LYS A 91 -1.76 1.83 15.92
N SER A 92 -1.53 2.49 14.79
CA SER A 92 -0.49 2.08 13.84
C SER A 92 0.89 2.18 14.50
N GLN A 93 1.77 1.26 14.13
CA GLN A 93 3.18 1.31 14.48
C GLN A 93 3.97 1.65 13.21
N SER A 94 4.93 2.58 13.33
CA SER A 94 5.83 2.94 12.24
C SER A 94 6.50 1.71 11.64
N GLY A 95 6.43 1.56 10.32
CA GLY A 95 7.02 0.44 9.58
C GLY A 95 6.28 -0.89 9.68
N VAL A 96 5.16 -0.96 10.42
CA VAL A 96 4.37 -2.19 10.56
C VAL A 96 3.14 -2.11 9.67
N ALA A 97 3.04 -3.05 8.72
CA ALA A 97 1.88 -3.14 7.85
C ALA A 97 0.64 -3.65 8.60
N TYR A 98 -0.52 -3.07 8.30
CA TYR A 98 -1.83 -3.45 8.82
C TYR A 98 -2.89 -3.39 7.73
N LEU A 99 -4.09 -3.87 8.04
CA LEU A 99 -5.22 -3.92 7.12
C LEU A 99 -6.30 -2.94 7.53
N VAL A 100 -6.91 -2.25 6.56
CA VAL A 100 -8.02 -1.32 6.79
C VAL A 100 -9.23 -1.76 5.97
N GLU A 101 -10.43 -1.64 6.54
CA GLU A 101 -11.68 -1.76 5.78
C GLU A 101 -12.05 -0.42 5.16
N GLU A 102 -12.18 -0.41 3.83
CA GLU A 102 -12.49 0.79 3.02
C GLU A 102 -13.98 0.85 2.62
N GLY A 103 -14.76 -0.12 3.08
CA GLY A 103 -16.17 -0.31 2.73
C GLY A 103 -16.54 -1.78 2.55
N LYS A 104 -17.78 -2.02 2.10
CA LYS A 104 -18.29 -3.37 1.88
C LYS A 104 -17.47 -4.09 0.81
N ASN A 105 -16.76 -5.14 1.22
CA ASN A 105 -15.87 -5.92 0.34
C ASN A 105 -14.76 -5.09 -0.33
N LYS A 106 -14.23 -4.09 0.37
CA LYS A 106 -13.06 -3.33 -0.08
C LYS A 106 -12.12 -3.16 1.10
N SER A 107 -10.84 -3.44 0.90
CA SER A 107 -9.84 -3.33 1.95
C SER A 107 -8.46 -3.02 1.41
N SER A 108 -7.64 -2.45 2.27
CA SER A 108 -6.30 -2.01 1.95
C SER A 108 -5.28 -2.65 2.87
N VAL A 109 -4.11 -3.03 2.33
CA VAL A 109 -2.89 -3.08 3.14
C VAL A 109 -2.37 -1.67 3.24
N VAL A 110 -2.01 -1.23 4.44
CA VAL A 110 -1.43 0.08 4.73
C VAL A 110 -0.12 -0.14 5.49
N CYS A 111 0.93 0.58 5.11
CA CYS A 111 2.14 0.72 5.88
C CYS A 111 2.49 2.20 5.94
N ILE A 112 2.76 2.71 7.13
CA ILE A 112 3.15 4.10 7.37
C ILE A 112 4.44 4.05 8.16
N THR A 113 5.42 4.88 7.82
CA THR A 113 6.58 5.13 8.67
C THR A 113 6.57 6.58 9.13
N ASP A 114 6.95 6.82 10.37
CA ASP A 114 7.19 8.16 10.89
C ASP A 114 8.51 8.69 10.30
N GLU A 115 8.60 9.98 9.99
CA GLU A 115 9.79 10.65 9.43
C GLU A 115 11.06 10.50 10.31
N GLU A 116 10.93 9.99 11.55
CA GLU A 116 12.05 9.75 12.49
C GLU A 116 12.95 8.55 12.13
N GLY A 117 12.65 7.85 11.04
CA GLY A 117 13.59 6.92 10.42
C GLY A 117 14.43 7.61 9.36
N GLY A 118 15.27 8.57 9.78
CA GLY A 118 16.25 9.19 8.90
C GLY A 118 17.04 8.12 8.14
N PHE A 119 17.12 8.27 6.82
CA PHE A 119 18.16 7.64 6.00
C PHE A 119 19.27 8.67 5.77
#